data_AF-A0A9D6HXA5-F1
#
_entry.id   AF-A0A9D6HXA5-F1
#
_cell.length_a   1.000
_cell.length_b   1.000
_cell.length_c   1.000
_cell.angle_alpha   90.00
_cell.angle_beta   90.00
_cell.angle_gamma   90.00
#
_symmetry.space_group_name_H-M   'P 1'
#
loop_
_entity.id
_entity.type
_entity.pdbx_description
1 polymer ?
#
loop_
_entity_poly.entity_id
_entity_poly.type
_entity_poly.pdbx_seq_one_letter_code
_entity_poly.pdbx_strand_id
1 'polypeptide(L)'
;MDDPLELRQQSRLKILLTIGAFIALGILAYGLRRQIADAIRDLGRVNTLALLLIIPLKIINYDAYARLYRNLFAIVGSKVNYWSMYRLSLELNFVNYILPSGGISGISYFTIRSRSFGISTAKATLAQ
;
A
#
# COMPACT_ATOMS: atom_id res chain seq x y z
N MET A 1 -0.96 -1.07 36.00
CA MET A 1 -0.65 0.33 36.37
C MET A 1 0.77 0.51 35.90
N ASP A 2 0.94 0.96 34.66
CA ASP A 2 2.22 0.87 33.96
C ASP A 2 3.20 1.90 34.55
N ASP A 3 4.45 1.47 34.76
CA ASP A 3 5.48 2.29 35.40
C ASP A 3 5.81 3.50 34.49
N PRO A 4 5.74 4.75 35.00
CA PRO A 4 6.07 5.95 34.22
C PRO A 4 7.49 5.94 33.61
N LEU A 5 8.41 5.11 34.11
CA LEU A 5 9.74 4.91 33.54
C LEU A 5 9.73 4.12 32.23
N GLU A 6 8.86 3.11 32.07
CA GLU A 6 8.75 2.30 30.84
C GLU A 6 8.21 3.13 29.67
N LEU A 7 7.22 4.00 29.92
CA LEU A 7 6.62 4.87 28.89
C LEU A 7 7.66 5.84 28.28
N ARG A 8 8.58 6.36 29.10
CA ARG A 8 9.68 7.23 28.64
C ARG A 8 10.71 6.46 27.82
N GLN A 9 11.02 5.22 28.18
CA GLN A 9 12.00 4.40 27.47
C GLN A 9 11.49 3.98 26.09
N GLN A 10 10.21 3.61 25.99
CA GLN A 10 9.57 3.31 24.69
C GLN A 10 9.53 4.53 23.75
N SER A 11 9.27 5.73 24.28
CA SER A 11 9.28 6.96 23.48
C SER A 11 10.67 7.27 22.91
N ARG A 12 11.73 7.10 23.72
CA ARG A 12 13.12 7.28 23.26
C ARG A 12 13.54 6.29 22.18
N LEU A 13 13.14 5.02 22.31
CA LEU A 13 13.41 4.02 21.29
C LEU A 13 12.72 4.37 19.96
N LYS A 14 11.45 4.76 20.00
CA LYS A 14 10.71 5.20 18.81
C LYS A 14 11.39 6.40 18.13
N ILE A 15 11.88 7.36 18.91
CA ILE A 15 12.61 8.53 18.39
C ILE A 15 13.93 8.09 17.75
N LEU A 16 14.72 7.25 18.40
CA LEU A 16 15.99 6.76 17.85
C LEU A 16 15.80 5.97 16.56
N LEU A 17 14.79 5.10 16.51
CA LEU A 17 14.42 4.35 15.30
C LEU A 17 14.00 5.30 14.17
N THR A 18 13.22 6.34 14.48
CA THR A 18 12.77 7.33 13.50
C THR A 18 13.95 8.13 12.96
N ILE A 19 14.84 8.62 13.83
CA ILE A 19 16.05 9.34 13.44
C ILE A 19 16.96 8.44 12.58
N GLY A 20 17.16 7.19 12.99
CA GLY A 20 17.92 6.20 12.23
C GLY A 20 17.32 5.96 10.84
N ALA A 21 16.00 5.83 10.75
CA ALA A 21 15.30 5.69 9.47
C ALA A 21 15.48 6.91 8.57
N PHE A 22 15.40 8.13 9.11
CA PHE A 22 15.66 9.36 8.34
C PHE A 22 17.11 9.46 7.87
N ILE A 23 18.08 9.08 8.70
CA ILE A 23 19.50 9.03 8.31
C ILE A 23 19.70 8.01 7.18
N ALA A 24 19.17 6.80 7.34
CA ALA A 24 19.25 5.76 6.32
C ALA A 24 18.61 6.21 5.00
N LEU A 25 17.44 6.86 5.07
CA LEU A 25 16.77 7.45 3.91
C LEU A 25 17.63 8.52 3.25
N GLY A 26 18.27 9.40 4.03
CA GLY A 26 19.17 10.44 3.53
C GLY A 26 20.41 9.87 2.84
N ILE A 27 21.05 8.84 3.42
CA ILE A 27 22.19 8.14 2.83
C ILE A 27 21.77 7.46 1.51
N LEU A 28 20.64 6.77 1.51
CA LEU A 28 20.10 6.10 0.32
C LEU A 28 19.77 7.11 -0.78
N ALA A 29 19.09 8.22 -0.45
CA ALA A 29 18.78 9.28 -1.39
C ALA A 29 20.06 9.91 -1.98
N TYR A 30 21.08 10.13 -1.15
CA TYR A 30 22.36 10.64 -1.62
C TYR A 30 23.08 9.62 -2.52
N GLY A 31 23.09 8.33 -2.16
CA GLY A 31 23.70 7.25 -2.96
C GLY A 31 23.03 7.06 -4.32
N LEU A 32 21.70 7.15 -4.36
CA LEU A 32 20.89 6.97 -5.57
C LEU A 32 20.76 8.23 -6.43
N ARG A 33 21.23 9.39 -5.98
CA ARG A 33 21.05 10.68 -6.69
C ARG A 33 21.47 10.63 -8.16
N ARG A 34 22.55 9.91 -8.47
CA ARG A 34 23.04 9.75 -9.85
C ARG A 34 22.13 8.84 -10.66
N GLN A 35 21.73 7.70 -10.09
CA GLN A 35 20.78 6.78 -10.73
C GLN A 35 19.42 7.45 -11.00
N ILE A 36 18.96 8.34 -10.12
CA ILE A 36 17.73 9.12 -10.35
C ILE A 36 17.91 10.04 -11.57
N ALA A 37 19.06 10.72 -11.69
CA ALA A 37 19.34 11.57 -12.84
C ALA A 37 19.43 10.76 -14.14
N ASP A 38 20.06 9.59 -14.10
CA ASP A 38 20.16 8.68 -15.25
C ASP A 38 18.77 8.15 -15.64
N ALA A 39 17.95 7.72 -14.66
CA ALA A 39 16.58 7.27 -14.91
C ALA A 39 15.69 8.36 -15.53
N ILE A 40 15.81 9.61 -15.09
CA ILE A 40 15.08 10.75 -15.69
C ILE A 40 15.53 10.97 -17.14
N ARG A 41 16.82 10.84 -17.42
CA ARG A 41 17.36 10.98 -18.77
C ARG A 41 16.90 9.85 -19.69
N ASP A 42 16.86 8.62 -19.17
CA ASP A 42 16.46 7.43 -19.91
C ASP A 42 14.95 7.38 -20.13
N LEU A 43 14.14 7.92 -19.22
CA LEU A 43 12.69 8.10 -19.42
C LEU A 43 12.36 8.83 -20.73
N GLY A 44 13.17 9.82 -21.12
CA GLY A 44 13.03 10.53 -22.41
C GLY A 44 13.38 9.68 -23.64
N ARG A 45 14.02 8.52 -23.45
CA ARG A 45 14.41 7.58 -24.51
C ARG A 45 13.61 6.28 -24.49
N VAL A 46 12.71 6.11 -23.52
CA VAL A 46 11.88 4.92 -23.40
C VAL A 46 10.95 4.80 -24.61
N ASN A 47 10.78 3.58 -25.10
CA ASN A 47 9.86 3.25 -26.18
C ASN A 47 8.42 3.67 -25.80
N THR A 48 7.83 4.57 -26.59
CA THR A 48 6.47 5.08 -26.38
C THR A 48 5.42 3.97 -26.38
N LEU A 49 5.60 2.92 -27.18
CA LEU A 49 4.71 1.76 -27.16
C LEU A 49 4.81 0.98 -25.84
N ALA A 50 6.02 0.87 -25.29
CA ALA A 50 6.20 0.23 -23.98
C ALA A 50 5.50 1.04 -22.88
N LEU A 51 5.60 2.38 -22.91
CA LEU A 51 4.87 3.26 -21.98
C LEU A 51 3.36 3.12 -22.14
N LEU A 52 2.86 3.10 -23.38
CA LEU A 52 1.44 2.92 -23.64
C LEU A 52 0.95 1.57 -23.12
N LEU A 53 1.76 0.51 -23.28
CA LEU A 53 1.44 -0.85 -22.83
C LEU A 53 1.37 -0.98 -21.30
N ILE A 54 1.96 -0.05 -20.53
CA ILE A 54 1.81 -0.02 -19.06
C ILE A 54 0.34 0.17 -18.68
N ILE A 55 -0.43 0.96 -19.44
CA ILE A 55 -1.84 1.23 -19.15
C ILE A 55 -2.70 -0.05 -19.19
N PRO A 56 -2.75 -0.83 -20.30
CA PRO A 56 -3.49 -2.08 -20.33
C PRO A 56 -2.91 -3.11 -19.36
N LEU A 57 -1.59 -3.14 -19.15
CA LEU A 57 -0.98 -4.04 -18.19
C LEU A 57 -1.46 -3.76 -16.76
N LYS A 58 -1.63 -2.47 -16.40
CA LYS A 58 -2.20 -2.07 -15.12
C LYS A 58 -3.68 -2.45 -15.00
N ILE A 59 -4.47 -2.31 -16.07
CA ILE A 59 -5.88 -2.74 -16.07
C ILE A 59 -5.98 -4.25 -15.81
N ILE A 60 -5.16 -5.06 -16.51
CA ILE A 60 -5.12 -6.52 -16.31
C ILE A 60 -4.69 -6.85 -14.88
N ASN A 61 -3.71 -6.14 -14.35
CA ASN A 61 -3.24 -6.32 -12.98
C ASN A 61 -4.35 -6.02 -11.95
N TYR A 62 -5.14 -4.95 -12.13
CA TYR A 62 -6.29 -4.65 -11.27
C TYR A 62 -7.45 -5.64 -11.43
N ASP A 63 -7.69 -6.18 -12.63
CA ASP A 63 -8.65 -7.27 -12.84
C ASP A 63 -8.23 -8.53 -12.06
N ALA A 64 -6.94 -8.88 -12.10
CA ALA A 64 -6.40 -9.99 -11.33
C ALA A 64 -6.59 -9.80 -9.81
N TYR A 65 -6.31 -8.60 -9.28
CA TYR A 65 -6.55 -8.29 -7.87
C TYR A 65 -8.04 -8.38 -7.50
N ALA A 66 -8.93 -7.85 -8.35
CA ALA A 66 -10.36 -7.89 -8.09
C ALA A 66 -10.90 -9.34 -8.03
N ARG A 67 -10.42 -10.21 -8.93
CA ARG A 67 -10.75 -11.64 -8.92
C ARG A 67 -10.18 -12.35 -7.70
N LEU A 68 -8.94 -12.06 -7.33
CA LEU A 68 -8.30 -12.61 -6.13
C LEU A 68 -9.12 -12.28 -4.88
N TYR A 69 -9.41 -11.01 -4.63
CA TYR A 69 -10.20 -10.61 -3.45
C TYR A 69 -11.60 -11.21 -3.47
N ARG A 70 -12.26 -11.25 -4.63
CA ARG A 70 -13.57 -11.90 -4.77
C ARG A 70 -13.52 -13.38 -4.41
N ASN A 71 -12.46 -14.09 -4.84
CA ASN A 71 -12.28 -15.51 -4.53
C ASN A 71 -11.98 -15.73 -3.04
N LEU A 72 -11.11 -14.91 -2.45
CA LEU A 72 -10.82 -14.95 -1.01
C LEU A 72 -12.09 -14.71 -0.18
N PHE A 73 -12.87 -13.71 -0.56
CA PHE A 73 -14.15 -13.45 0.12
C PHE A 73 -15.17 -14.57 -0.09
N ALA A 74 -15.21 -15.19 -1.27
CA ALA A 74 -16.06 -16.34 -1.51
C ALA A 74 -15.71 -17.54 -0.62
N ILE A 75 -14.40 -17.79 -0.39
CA ILE A 75 -13.92 -18.85 0.52
C ILE A 75 -14.41 -18.62 1.96
N VAL A 76 -14.40 -17.38 2.44
CA VAL A 76 -14.91 -17.03 3.77
C VAL A 76 -16.44 -16.79 3.81
N GLY A 77 -17.16 -17.24 2.77
CA GLY A 77 -18.62 -17.22 2.69
C GLY A 77 -19.23 -15.84 2.46
N SER A 78 -18.51 -14.94 1.79
CA SER A 78 -18.99 -13.60 1.41
C SER A 78 -18.97 -13.44 -0.11
N LYS A 79 -20.14 -13.29 -0.72
CA LYS A 79 -20.24 -12.99 -2.16
C LYS A 79 -20.20 -11.48 -2.36
N VAL A 80 -19.15 -11.01 -3.03
CA VAL A 80 -18.93 -9.59 -3.29
C VAL A 80 -18.91 -9.34 -4.79
N ASN A 81 -19.45 -8.21 -5.23
CA ASN A 81 -19.44 -7.83 -6.63
C ASN A 81 -18.01 -7.55 -7.10
N TYR A 82 -17.70 -7.91 -8.35
CA TYR A 82 -16.41 -7.65 -8.99
C TYR A 82 -16.04 -6.16 -8.94
N TRP A 83 -16.97 -5.28 -9.31
CA TRP A 83 -16.70 -3.83 -9.35
C TRP A 83 -16.37 -3.23 -7.99
N SER A 84 -16.95 -3.77 -6.91
CA SER A 84 -16.61 -3.38 -5.54
C SER A 84 -15.16 -3.74 -5.21
N MET A 85 -14.70 -4.93 -5.64
CA MET A 85 -13.31 -5.37 -5.43
C MET A 85 -12.34 -4.61 -6.31
N TYR A 86 -12.70 -4.35 -7.57
CA TYR A 86 -11.88 -3.54 -8.48
C TYR A 86 -11.67 -2.12 -7.95
N ARG A 87 -12.74 -1.47 -7.48
CA ARG A 87 -12.66 -0.16 -6.82
C ARG A 87 -11.84 -0.21 -5.54
N LEU A 88 -12.03 -1.23 -4.70
CA LEU A 88 -11.25 -1.43 -3.49
C LEU A 88 -9.75 -1.57 -3.79
N SER A 89 -9.37 -2.33 -4.83
CA SER A 89 -7.97 -2.49 -5.24
C SER A 89 -7.35 -1.17 -5.70
N LEU A 90 -8.09 -0.34 -6.44
CA LEU A 90 -7.65 1.00 -6.83
C LEU A 90 -7.47 1.92 -5.63
N GLU A 91 -8.47 1.96 -4.74
CA GLU A 91 -8.44 2.79 -3.54
C GLU A 91 -7.28 2.38 -2.60
N LEU A 92 -7.04 1.08 -2.42
CA LEU A 92 -5.91 0.57 -1.65
C LEU A 92 -4.56 0.97 -2.25
N ASN A 93 -4.40 0.81 -3.56
CA ASN A 93 -3.17 1.22 -4.23
C ASN A 93 -2.96 2.74 -4.09
N PHE A 94 -4.02 3.53 -4.25
CA PHE A 94 -3.96 4.98 -4.05
C PHE A 94 -3.52 5.35 -2.62
N VAL A 95 -4.15 4.76 -1.61
CA VAL A 95 -3.82 5.02 -0.19
C VAL A 95 -2.38 4.62 0.11
N ASN A 96 -1.95 3.45 -0.35
CA ASN A 96 -0.59 2.97 -0.12
C ASN A 96 0.49 3.86 -0.75
N TYR A 97 0.22 4.45 -1.92
CA TYR A 97 1.23 5.26 -2.63
C TYR A 97 1.16 6.76 -2.33
N ILE A 98 -0.03 7.33 -2.14
CA ILE A 98 -0.21 8.79 -2.04
C ILE A 98 -0.42 9.24 -0.59
N LEU A 99 -1.05 8.42 0.26
CA LEU A 99 -1.38 8.78 1.64
C LEU A 99 -0.93 7.73 2.69
N PRO A 100 0.29 7.15 2.61
CA PRO A 100 0.73 6.15 3.58
C PRO A 100 0.87 6.71 5.01
N SER A 101 0.95 8.04 5.17
CA SER A 101 1.30 8.73 6.42
C SER A 101 0.15 9.47 7.12
N GLY A 102 -1.08 9.41 6.62
CA GLY A 102 -2.25 10.07 7.23
C GLY A 102 -2.98 9.27 8.33
N GLY A 103 -2.33 8.26 8.93
CA GLY A 103 -2.97 7.34 9.91
C GLY A 103 -3.88 6.27 9.29
N ILE A 104 -4.04 6.26 7.97
CA ILE A 104 -4.79 5.26 7.22
C ILE A 104 -3.80 4.28 6.60
N SER A 105 -3.51 3.19 7.32
CA SER A 105 -2.74 2.09 6.72
C SER A 105 -3.59 1.36 5.67
N GLY A 106 -2.97 0.70 4.69
CA GLY A 106 -3.66 -0.15 3.73
C GLY A 106 -4.56 -1.20 4.41
N ILE A 107 -4.13 -1.72 5.56
CA ILE A 107 -4.88 -2.67 6.39
C ILE A 107 -6.12 -2.00 7.04
N SER A 108 -5.93 -0.82 7.62
CA SER A 108 -7.01 -0.04 8.23
C SER A 108 -8.07 0.32 7.18
N TYR A 109 -7.62 0.77 6.00
CA TYR A 109 -8.51 1.10 4.89
C TYR A 109 -9.24 -0.13 4.36
N PHE A 110 -8.53 -1.23 4.13
CA PHE A 110 -9.11 -2.47 3.64
C PHE A 110 -10.23 -2.96 4.54
N THR A 111 -10.01 -2.97 5.85
CA THR A 111 -10.99 -3.41 6.84
C THR A 111 -12.22 -2.49 6.87
N ILE A 112 -12.01 -1.17 6.90
CA ILE A 112 -13.10 -0.17 6.95
C ILE A 112 -13.91 -0.21 5.66
N ARG A 113 -13.26 -0.23 4.50
CA ARG A 113 -13.93 -0.24 3.21
C ARG A 113 -14.65 -1.56 2.97
N SER A 114 -14.08 -2.70 3.37
CA SER A 114 -14.74 -4.01 3.27
C SER A 114 -16.05 -4.07 4.07
N ARG A 115 -16.13 -3.39 5.24
CA ARG A 115 -17.40 -3.25 5.99
C ARG A 115 -18.49 -2.56 5.19
N SER A 116 -18.15 -1.56 4.38
CA SER A 116 -19.13 -0.89 3.50
C SER A 116 -19.71 -1.82 2.42
N PHE A 117 -19.08 -2.97 2.17
CA PHE A 117 -19.57 -4.03 1.29
C PHE A 117 -20.27 -5.17 2.05
N GLY A 118 -20.58 -4.99 3.34
CA GLY A 118 -21.24 -6.00 4.18
C GLY A 118 -20.32 -7.11 4.68
N ILE A 119 -19.00 -6.94 4.58
CA ILE A 119 -18.02 -7.94 5.03
C ILE A 119 -17.61 -7.64 6.48
N SER A 120 -17.67 -8.64 7.35
CA SER A 120 -17.24 -8.49 8.75
C SER A 120 -15.73 -8.27 8.84
N THR A 121 -15.27 -7.61 9.91
CA THR A 121 -13.84 -7.38 10.15
C THR A 121 -13.05 -8.69 10.21
N ALA A 122 -13.57 -9.72 10.87
CA ALA A 122 -12.88 -11.02 10.94
C ALA A 122 -12.68 -11.62 9.54
N LYS A 123 -13.68 -11.54 8.65
CA LYS A 123 -13.56 -12.02 7.27
C LYS A 123 -12.62 -11.16 6.43
N ALA A 124 -12.62 -9.85 6.63
CA ALA A 124 -11.66 -8.94 6.00
C ALA A 124 -10.23 -9.26 6.44
N THR A 125 -9.99 -9.48 7.73
CA THR A 125 -8.68 -9.82 8.27
C THR A 125 -8.15 -11.19 7.78
N LEU A 126 -9.04 -12.14 7.47
CA LEU A 126 -8.64 -13.41 6.87
C LEU A 126 -8.33 -13.32 5.36
N ALA A 127 -8.74 -12.25 4.69
CA ALA A 127 -8.62 -12.06 3.26
C ALA A 127 -7.56 -11.01 2.85
N GLN A 128 -6.91 -10.36 3.83
CA GLN A 128 -5.82 -9.39 3.60
C GLN A 128 -4.45 -10.05 3.47
#